data_AF-A0A7M7MJ51-F1
#
_entry.id   AF-A0A7M7MJ51-F1
#
_cell.length_a   1.000
_cell.length_b   1.000
_cell.length_c   1.000
_cell.angle_alpha   90.00
_cell.angle_beta   90.00
_cell.angle_gamma   90.00
#
_symmetry.space_group_name_H-M   'P 1'
#
loop_
_entity.id
_entity.type
_entity.pdbx_description
1 polymer ?
#
loop_
_entity_poly.entity_id
_entity_poly.type
_entity_poly.pdbx_seq_one_letter_code
_entity_poly.pdbx_strand_id
1 'polypeptide(L)'
;MRSNIEFPAVTICTEQWVNRSVLCKNHEPDCDLDSSSVTRLLYDYDLRADVSLEPEILFTCKLVSDAPGCSSVDCVRMIKRTHFRAPSYGCYTFDIHQHAQKHNPFFDCKTPWLYELHLRSMWDTNATARFSAVNKYPIIVHQKEVCPPERLSPIYLRQGLHYAISIEQKSFERLPPPVASRCMDYISMGYFSQFHGFKNYEICVQECVMARELKTCGCVRPDYEFAEYAYPDRMCNKRQRGPCSIQMVKIDAVGPCKSQCGQPCHELTYDVKLVGLHEDETKTPEGYSSFSVTISFGSDLQTIYEYSHTITAIEAFGYIGGYIGMWLGISLYSIYIVLEENLLKKGKDFIKKHCVKGSSGNRSKITPSPGNVTSMNRASR
;
A
#
# COMPACT_ATOMS: atom_id res chain seq x y z
N MET A 1 -13.36 -12.54 21.83
CA MET A 1 -13.70 -12.58 20.39
C MET A 1 -12.38 -12.43 19.66
N ARG A 2 -12.00 -13.37 18.77
CA ARG A 2 -10.76 -13.23 18.00
C ARG A 2 -11.02 -12.19 16.91
N SER A 3 -10.38 -11.04 17.03
CA SER A 3 -10.54 -9.90 16.10
C SER A 3 -9.50 -9.87 14.99
N ASN A 4 -8.48 -10.72 15.07
CA ASN A 4 -7.24 -10.48 14.31
C ASN A 4 -7.15 -11.31 13.02
N ILE A 5 -8.02 -12.30 12.81
CA ILE A 5 -8.06 -13.05 11.55
C ILE A 5 -9.02 -12.36 10.61
N GLU A 6 -8.52 -11.98 9.44
CA GLU A 6 -9.25 -11.20 8.46
C GLU A 6 -9.43 -12.01 7.18
N PHE A 7 -10.65 -12.05 6.66
CA PHE A 7 -10.94 -12.73 5.40
C PHE A 7 -10.25 -11.99 4.24
N PRO A 8 -9.53 -12.68 3.34
CA PRO A 8 -8.73 -12.04 2.31
C PRO A 8 -9.57 -11.46 1.17
N ALA A 9 -8.94 -10.59 0.40
CA ALA A 9 -9.34 -10.31 -0.98
C ALA A 9 -8.67 -11.31 -1.94
N VAL A 10 -9.33 -11.59 -3.07
CA VAL A 10 -8.86 -12.58 -4.04
C VAL A 10 -8.95 -12.01 -5.45
N THR A 11 -7.81 -11.88 -6.12
CA THR A 11 -7.72 -11.43 -7.51
C THR A 11 -7.52 -12.61 -8.46
N ILE A 12 -8.39 -12.73 -9.45
CA ILE A 12 -8.30 -13.70 -10.56
C ILE A 12 -8.08 -12.93 -11.85
N CYS A 13 -7.03 -13.27 -12.58
CA CYS A 13 -6.84 -12.75 -13.94
C CYS A 13 -7.16 -13.81 -14.97
N THR A 14 -7.94 -13.43 -15.99
CA THR A 14 -8.37 -14.33 -17.05
C THR A 14 -8.06 -13.76 -18.43
N GLU A 15 -7.65 -14.63 -19.36
CA GLU A 15 -7.49 -14.28 -20.78
C GLU A 15 -8.87 -14.10 -21.46
N GLN A 16 -9.92 -14.66 -20.86
CA GLN A 16 -11.29 -14.70 -21.39
C GLN A 16 -12.13 -13.52 -20.90
N TRP A 17 -11.51 -12.36 -20.79
CA TRP A 17 -12.13 -11.14 -20.28
C TRP A 17 -12.83 -10.31 -21.38
N VAL A 18 -12.60 -10.65 -22.66
CA VAL A 18 -13.06 -9.87 -23.82
C VAL A 18 -14.23 -10.54 -24.51
N ASN A 19 -15.31 -9.78 -24.70
CA ASN A 19 -16.44 -10.14 -25.54
C ASN A 19 -16.04 -10.07 -27.02
N ARG A 20 -15.96 -11.23 -27.67
CA ARG A 20 -15.53 -11.36 -29.07
C ARG A 20 -16.46 -10.63 -30.04
N SER A 21 -17.77 -10.66 -29.79
CA SER A 21 -18.75 -10.03 -30.68
C SER A 21 -18.60 -8.50 -30.70
N VAL A 22 -18.27 -7.90 -29.55
CA VAL A 22 -18.03 -6.46 -29.44
C VAL A 22 -16.67 -6.10 -30.06
N LEU A 23 -15.63 -6.86 -29.74
CA LEU A 23 -14.27 -6.65 -30.29
C LEU A 23 -14.24 -6.72 -31.82
N CYS A 24 -14.86 -7.77 -32.37
CA CYS A 24 -14.87 -8.08 -33.81
C CYS A 24 -16.03 -7.43 -34.56
N LYS A 25 -16.74 -6.47 -33.95
CA LYS A 25 -17.81 -5.74 -34.63
C LYS A 25 -17.27 -5.13 -35.93
N ASN A 26 -17.87 -5.48 -37.06
CA ASN A 26 -17.47 -5.07 -38.41
C ASN A 26 -16.08 -5.57 -38.90
N HIS A 27 -15.51 -6.62 -38.28
CA HIS A 27 -14.23 -7.21 -38.67
C HIS A 27 -14.38 -8.68 -39.09
N GLU A 28 -13.30 -9.26 -39.63
CA GLU A 28 -13.24 -10.67 -40.05
C GLU A 28 -13.50 -11.66 -38.89
N PRO A 29 -13.96 -12.88 -39.22
CA PRO A 29 -14.33 -13.89 -38.22
C PRO A 29 -13.20 -14.33 -37.26
N ASP A 30 -11.93 -14.04 -37.54
CA ASP A 30 -10.78 -14.41 -36.68
C ASP A 30 -10.05 -13.19 -36.08
N CYS A 31 -10.78 -12.07 -35.91
CA CYS A 31 -10.18 -10.82 -35.45
C CYS A 31 -9.49 -10.93 -34.08
N ASP A 32 -9.90 -11.87 -33.22
CA ASP A 32 -9.36 -12.03 -31.87
C ASP A 32 -7.95 -12.65 -31.84
N LEU A 33 -7.56 -13.37 -32.89
CA LEU A 33 -6.19 -13.89 -33.07
C LEU A 33 -5.26 -12.89 -33.78
N ASP A 34 -5.80 -11.78 -34.28
CA ASP A 34 -5.04 -10.78 -35.01
C ASP A 34 -4.24 -9.86 -34.06
N SER A 35 -2.97 -9.66 -34.41
CA SER A 35 -2.07 -8.69 -33.81
C SER A 35 -2.63 -7.25 -33.80
N SER A 36 -3.52 -6.91 -34.73
CA SER A 36 -4.16 -5.60 -34.75
C SER A 36 -5.14 -5.43 -33.58
N SER A 37 -5.94 -6.44 -33.24
CA SER A 37 -6.86 -6.41 -32.10
C SER A 37 -6.11 -6.33 -30.77
N VAL A 38 -5.02 -7.09 -30.65
CA VAL A 38 -4.09 -7.01 -29.52
C VAL A 38 -3.52 -5.59 -29.38
N THR A 39 -3.14 -4.97 -30.49
CA THR A 39 -2.66 -3.58 -30.51
C THR A 39 -3.76 -2.60 -30.12
N ARG A 40 -4.98 -2.77 -30.64
CA ARG A 40 -6.14 -1.93 -30.29
C ARG A 40 -6.39 -1.99 -28.79
N LEU A 41 -6.52 -3.19 -28.22
CA LEU A 41 -6.67 -3.35 -26.78
C LEU A 41 -5.51 -2.75 -25.99
N LEU A 42 -4.29 -2.72 -26.51
CA LEU A 42 -3.17 -2.10 -25.80
C LEU A 42 -3.27 -0.56 -25.76
N TYR A 43 -3.83 0.11 -26.76
CA TYR A 43 -3.81 1.58 -26.87
C TYR A 43 -5.18 2.27 -26.80
N ASP A 44 -6.27 1.52 -26.96
CA ASP A 44 -7.65 2.00 -26.91
C ASP A 44 -8.30 1.55 -25.60
N TYR A 45 -8.27 2.44 -24.61
CA TYR A 45 -8.73 2.15 -23.24
C TYR A 45 -10.24 2.09 -23.13
N ASP A 46 -10.93 2.95 -23.87
CA ASP A 46 -12.40 2.95 -23.94
C ASP A 46 -12.87 1.60 -24.51
N LEU A 47 -12.18 1.09 -25.55
CA LEU A 47 -12.44 -0.24 -26.07
C LEU A 47 -12.28 -1.33 -24.99
N ARG A 48 -11.26 -1.26 -24.11
CA ARG A 48 -11.11 -2.26 -23.02
C ARG A 48 -12.33 -2.26 -22.12
N ALA A 49 -12.82 -1.09 -21.73
CA ALA A 49 -13.99 -0.96 -20.88
C ALA A 49 -15.23 -1.55 -21.58
N ASP A 50 -15.41 -1.26 -22.87
CA ASP A 50 -16.55 -1.69 -23.67
C ASP A 50 -16.58 -3.20 -23.94
N VAL A 51 -15.42 -3.81 -24.19
CA VAL A 51 -15.33 -5.24 -24.49
C VAL A 51 -15.21 -6.12 -23.24
N SER A 52 -14.89 -5.53 -22.09
CA SER A 52 -14.74 -6.27 -20.84
C SER A 52 -16.05 -6.96 -20.45
N LEU A 53 -15.97 -8.24 -20.13
CA LEU A 53 -17.11 -8.97 -19.60
C LEU A 53 -17.35 -8.62 -18.14
N GLU A 54 -18.63 -8.52 -17.79
CA GLU A 54 -19.05 -8.30 -16.40
C GLU A 54 -18.78 -9.54 -15.54
N PRO A 55 -18.46 -9.37 -14.24
CA PRO A 55 -18.18 -10.48 -13.33
C PRO A 55 -19.28 -11.54 -13.29
N GLU A 56 -20.54 -11.14 -13.37
CA GLU A 56 -21.70 -12.04 -13.33
C GLU A 56 -21.79 -12.98 -14.54
N ILE A 57 -21.11 -12.64 -15.64
CA ILE A 57 -21.03 -13.49 -16.83
C ILE A 57 -19.92 -14.54 -16.67
N LEU A 58 -18.82 -14.16 -16.01
CA LEU A 58 -17.61 -14.99 -15.93
C LEU A 58 -17.53 -15.86 -14.68
N PHE A 59 -18.20 -15.46 -13.59
CA PHE A 59 -18.01 -16.05 -12.28
C PHE A 59 -19.33 -16.37 -11.60
N THR A 60 -19.31 -17.46 -10.84
CA THR A 60 -20.26 -17.76 -9.78
C THR A 60 -19.49 -17.78 -8.46
N CYS A 61 -20.07 -17.18 -7.42
CA CYS A 61 -19.37 -16.95 -6.16
C CYS A 61 -20.32 -17.22 -5.00
N LYS A 62 -19.91 -18.10 -4.08
CA LYS A 62 -20.60 -18.33 -2.81
C LYS A 62 -19.62 -18.33 -1.66
N LEU A 63 -19.99 -17.66 -0.57
CA LEU A 63 -19.37 -17.86 0.73
C LEU A 63 -20.22 -18.85 1.51
N VAL A 64 -19.62 -19.95 1.94
CA VAL A 64 -20.28 -21.02 2.68
C VAL A 64 -19.56 -21.23 4.01
N SER A 65 -20.29 -21.42 5.11
CA SER A 65 -19.69 -21.75 6.40
C SER A 65 -20.57 -22.76 7.11
N ASP A 66 -19.94 -23.73 7.76
CA ASP A 66 -20.63 -24.68 8.64
C ASP A 66 -20.79 -24.14 10.07
N ALA A 67 -20.28 -22.94 10.35
CA ALA A 67 -20.35 -22.32 11.65
C ALA A 67 -21.81 -21.93 12.01
N PRO A 68 -22.26 -22.22 13.26
CA PRO A 68 -23.62 -21.90 13.67
C PRO A 68 -23.87 -20.39 13.65
N GLY A 69 -24.92 -19.99 12.93
CA GLY A 69 -25.32 -18.58 12.77
C GLY A 69 -24.65 -17.84 11.61
N CYS A 70 -23.84 -18.52 10.79
CA CYS A 70 -23.23 -17.93 9.59
C CYS A 70 -23.97 -18.44 8.35
N SER A 71 -24.78 -17.58 7.72
CA SER A 71 -25.56 -17.94 6.53
C SER A 71 -24.69 -17.92 5.28
N SER A 72 -24.99 -18.74 4.28
CA SER A 72 -24.32 -18.66 2.97
C SER A 72 -24.66 -17.34 2.26
N VAL A 73 -23.68 -16.77 1.57
CA VAL A 73 -23.80 -15.47 0.89
C VAL A 73 -23.45 -15.62 -0.58
N ASP A 74 -24.30 -15.13 -1.48
CA ASP A 74 -23.93 -14.93 -2.89
C ASP A 74 -23.01 -13.71 -2.98
N CYS A 75 -21.79 -13.95 -3.48
CA CYS A 75 -20.73 -12.96 -3.48
C CYS A 75 -20.34 -12.44 -4.87
N VAL A 76 -21.08 -12.80 -5.93
CA VAL A 76 -20.67 -12.43 -7.31
C VAL A 76 -20.60 -10.92 -7.50
N ARG A 77 -21.51 -10.19 -6.86
CA ARG A 77 -21.56 -8.71 -6.91
C ARG A 77 -20.40 -8.04 -6.19
N MET A 78 -19.66 -8.79 -5.37
CA MET A 78 -18.48 -8.31 -4.64
C MET A 78 -17.20 -8.55 -5.42
N ILE A 79 -17.31 -9.14 -6.62
CA ILE A 79 -16.23 -9.21 -7.59
C ILE A 79 -16.32 -7.96 -8.45
N LYS A 80 -15.21 -7.23 -8.57
CA LYS A 80 -15.08 -6.06 -9.46
C LYS A 80 -13.87 -6.20 -10.34
N ARG A 81 -13.97 -5.71 -11.58
CA ARG A 81 -12.81 -5.53 -12.45
C ARG A 81 -11.90 -4.49 -11.81
N THR A 82 -10.61 -4.81 -11.63
CA THR A 82 -9.67 -3.92 -10.93
C THR A 82 -8.59 -3.35 -11.83
N HIS A 83 -7.96 -4.19 -12.65
CA HIS A 83 -6.88 -3.75 -13.53
C HIS A 83 -6.72 -4.69 -14.73
N PHE A 84 -5.90 -4.27 -15.68
CA PHE A 84 -5.53 -5.09 -16.83
C PHE A 84 -4.05 -5.34 -16.83
N ARG A 85 -3.65 -6.60 -17.06
CA ARG A 85 -2.33 -6.92 -17.60
C ARG A 85 -2.45 -6.99 -19.10
N ALA A 86 -2.80 -5.84 -19.68
CA ALA A 86 -3.20 -5.74 -21.07
C ALA A 86 -2.03 -6.07 -22.00
N PRO A 87 -2.29 -6.76 -23.12
CA PRO A 87 -3.60 -7.21 -23.59
C PRO A 87 -3.99 -8.62 -23.09
N SER A 88 -3.09 -9.31 -22.37
CA SER A 88 -3.23 -10.74 -22.08
C SER A 88 -4.31 -11.06 -21.06
N TYR A 89 -4.48 -10.24 -20.01
CA TYR A 89 -5.42 -10.54 -18.94
C TYR A 89 -6.25 -9.33 -18.48
N GLY A 90 -7.53 -9.59 -18.22
CA GLY A 90 -8.39 -8.77 -17.37
C GLY A 90 -8.44 -9.37 -15.98
N CYS A 91 -8.18 -8.55 -14.95
CA CYS A 91 -8.16 -8.99 -13.56
C CYS A 91 -9.40 -8.52 -12.81
N TYR A 92 -9.98 -9.46 -12.07
CA TYR A 92 -11.18 -9.29 -11.28
C TYR A 92 -10.87 -9.64 -9.83
N THR A 93 -11.26 -8.76 -8.91
CA THR A 93 -10.97 -8.90 -7.48
C THR A 93 -12.26 -9.06 -6.73
N PHE A 94 -12.36 -10.19 -6.02
CA PHE A 94 -13.32 -10.38 -4.96
C PHE A 94 -12.80 -9.68 -3.71
N ASP A 95 -13.59 -8.73 -3.18
CA ASP A 95 -13.35 -8.14 -1.87
C ASP A 95 -14.67 -7.85 -1.16
N ILE A 96 -14.98 -8.65 -0.15
CA ILE A 96 -16.21 -8.48 0.62
C ILE A 96 -16.19 -7.22 1.50
N HIS A 97 -15.04 -6.82 2.01
CA HIS A 97 -14.90 -5.65 2.88
C HIS A 97 -15.11 -4.36 2.10
N GLN A 98 -14.63 -4.33 0.87
CA GLN A 98 -14.73 -3.16 0.00
C GLN A 98 -16.08 -3.03 -0.72
N HIS A 99 -16.69 -4.15 -1.13
CA HIS A 99 -17.81 -4.12 -2.08
C HIS A 99 -19.15 -4.57 -1.51
N ALA A 100 -19.20 -5.22 -0.35
CA ALA A 100 -20.47 -5.61 0.25
C ALA A 100 -21.19 -4.47 0.94
N GLN A 101 -22.51 -4.59 1.00
CA GLN A 101 -23.36 -3.69 1.78
C GLN A 101 -23.11 -3.88 3.28
N LYS A 102 -23.26 -2.81 4.06
CA LYS A 102 -23.04 -2.85 5.53
C LYS A 102 -23.87 -3.90 6.27
N HIS A 103 -25.04 -4.27 5.74
CA HIS A 103 -25.95 -5.27 6.31
C HIS A 103 -25.80 -6.65 5.67
N ASN A 104 -24.64 -6.95 5.08
CA ASN A 104 -24.39 -8.26 4.48
C ASN A 104 -24.28 -9.34 5.60
N PRO A 105 -24.90 -10.53 5.44
CA PRO A 105 -24.87 -11.59 6.45
C PRO A 105 -23.47 -12.05 6.87
N PHE A 106 -22.46 -11.84 6.00
CA PHE A 106 -21.07 -12.09 6.34
C PHE A 106 -20.61 -11.29 7.57
N PHE A 107 -21.04 -10.03 7.70
CA PHE A 107 -20.65 -9.17 8.83
C PHE A 107 -21.40 -9.49 10.12
N ASP A 108 -22.52 -10.21 10.04
CA ASP A 108 -23.28 -10.68 11.20
C ASP A 108 -22.68 -11.97 11.81
N CYS A 109 -21.87 -12.69 11.04
CA CYS A 109 -21.18 -13.90 11.48
C CYS A 109 -20.09 -13.57 12.51
N LYS A 110 -20.09 -14.29 13.64
CA LYS A 110 -19.10 -14.11 14.72
C LYS A 110 -17.74 -14.73 14.41
N THR A 111 -17.69 -15.63 13.44
CA THR A 111 -16.51 -16.39 13.02
C THR A 111 -16.32 -16.30 11.50
N PRO A 112 -16.15 -15.08 10.95
CA PRO A 112 -16.11 -14.89 9.50
C PRO A 112 -14.92 -15.59 8.82
N TRP A 113 -13.86 -15.90 9.56
CA TRP A 113 -12.72 -16.69 9.05
C TRP A 113 -13.05 -18.18 8.82
N LEU A 114 -14.21 -18.66 9.25
CA LEU A 114 -14.70 -20.03 8.95
C LEU A 114 -15.53 -20.09 7.67
N TYR A 115 -15.65 -18.98 6.93
CA TYR A 115 -16.20 -19.04 5.58
C TYR A 115 -15.20 -19.71 4.63
N GLU A 116 -15.74 -20.44 3.66
CA GLU A 116 -15.07 -20.90 2.48
C GLU A 116 -15.57 -20.10 1.29
N LEU A 117 -14.65 -19.58 0.49
CA LEU A 117 -14.96 -18.94 -0.78
C LEU A 117 -15.00 -20.01 -1.86
N HIS A 118 -16.20 -20.28 -2.37
CA HIS A 118 -16.45 -21.15 -3.51
C HIS A 118 -16.60 -20.27 -4.75
N LEU A 119 -15.56 -20.25 -5.56
CA LEU A 119 -15.50 -19.50 -6.81
C LEU A 119 -15.47 -20.47 -7.98
N ARG A 120 -16.36 -20.30 -8.94
CA ARG A 120 -16.29 -21.03 -10.21
C ARG A 120 -16.36 -20.06 -11.36
N SER A 121 -15.36 -20.13 -12.24
CA SER A 121 -15.36 -19.38 -13.49
C SER A 121 -15.86 -20.26 -14.62
N MET A 122 -16.74 -19.72 -15.46
CA MET A 122 -17.27 -20.43 -16.63
C MET A 122 -17.50 -19.43 -17.76
N TRP A 123 -17.10 -19.79 -18.97
CA TRP A 123 -17.25 -18.92 -20.14
C TRP A 123 -17.53 -19.72 -21.41
N ASP A 124 -18.22 -19.06 -22.35
CA ASP A 124 -18.45 -19.60 -23.70
C ASP A 124 -17.19 -19.38 -24.54
N THR A 125 -16.60 -20.47 -25.02
CA THR A 125 -15.36 -20.44 -25.81
C THR A 125 -15.52 -19.78 -27.17
N ASN A 126 -16.73 -19.69 -27.71
CA ASN A 126 -17.02 -19.05 -29.00
C ASN A 126 -17.33 -17.57 -28.86
N ALA A 127 -17.92 -17.16 -27.72
CA ALA A 127 -18.26 -15.76 -27.44
C ALA A 127 -17.11 -14.95 -26.82
N THR A 128 -16.08 -15.62 -26.30
CA THR A 128 -14.89 -14.99 -25.69
C THR A 128 -13.72 -14.95 -26.67
N ALA A 129 -12.99 -13.83 -26.68
CA ALA A 129 -11.85 -13.63 -27.57
C ALA A 129 -10.59 -14.32 -27.02
N ARG A 130 -9.77 -14.89 -27.91
CA ARG A 130 -8.57 -15.63 -27.53
C ARG A 130 -7.30 -14.96 -28.06
N PHE A 131 -6.51 -14.35 -27.18
CA PHE A 131 -5.25 -13.68 -27.57
C PHE A 131 -4.01 -14.56 -27.39
N SER A 132 -4.14 -15.65 -26.63
CA SER A 132 -3.05 -16.53 -26.21
C SER A 132 -3.61 -17.92 -25.95
N ALA A 133 -2.78 -18.96 -26.17
CA ALA A 133 -3.13 -20.35 -25.93
C ALA A 133 -2.53 -20.90 -24.62
N VAL A 134 -2.12 -20.03 -23.70
CA VAL A 134 -1.40 -20.47 -22.49
C VAL A 134 -2.34 -21.18 -21.50
N ASN A 135 -3.66 -20.89 -21.50
CA ASN A 135 -4.67 -21.55 -20.66
C ASN A 135 -4.27 -21.60 -19.18
N LYS A 136 -3.68 -20.51 -18.68
CA LYS A 136 -3.26 -20.33 -17.28
C LYS A 136 -3.97 -19.13 -16.68
N TYR A 137 -4.67 -19.35 -15.59
CA TYR A 137 -5.46 -18.33 -14.90
C TYR A 137 -4.82 -18.07 -13.53
N PRO A 138 -4.00 -17.02 -13.37
CA PRO A 138 -3.38 -16.73 -12.08
C PRO A 138 -4.43 -16.24 -11.07
N ILE A 139 -4.41 -16.83 -9.89
CA ILE A 139 -5.15 -16.39 -8.71
C ILE A 139 -4.17 -15.92 -7.63
N ILE A 140 -4.49 -14.78 -7.01
CA ILE A 140 -3.67 -14.12 -6.00
C ILE A 140 -4.58 -13.82 -4.80
N VAL A 141 -4.20 -14.31 -3.62
CA VAL A 141 -4.88 -14.00 -2.35
C VAL A 141 -4.09 -12.90 -1.66
N HIS A 142 -4.74 -11.80 -1.33
CA HIS A 142 -4.08 -10.61 -0.79
C HIS A 142 -4.89 -9.93 0.31
N GLN A 143 -4.30 -8.91 0.94
CA GLN A 143 -4.94 -8.12 1.98
C GLN A 143 -6.23 -7.46 1.47
N LYS A 144 -7.27 -7.43 2.31
CA LYS A 144 -8.52 -6.71 2.03
C LYS A 144 -8.26 -5.22 1.80
N GLU A 145 -9.10 -4.60 0.99
CA GLU A 145 -9.14 -3.17 0.66
C GLU A 145 -7.84 -2.62 0.03
N VAL A 146 -6.86 -3.48 -0.27
CA VAL A 146 -5.58 -3.10 -0.90
C VAL A 146 -5.63 -3.31 -2.41
N CYS A 147 -5.07 -2.36 -3.15
CA CYS A 147 -4.97 -2.43 -4.59
C CYS A 147 -4.07 -3.59 -5.05
N PRO A 148 -4.55 -4.56 -5.86
CA PRO A 148 -3.65 -5.41 -6.63
C PRO A 148 -2.93 -4.56 -7.71
N PRO A 149 -1.75 -4.92 -8.25
CA PRO A 149 -1.00 -6.13 -7.96
C PRO A 149 -0.22 -6.01 -6.66
N GLU A 150 -0.13 -7.13 -5.94
CA GLU A 150 0.82 -7.31 -4.85
C GLU A 150 2.01 -8.17 -5.31
N ARG A 151 3.10 -8.14 -4.56
CA ARG A 151 4.32 -8.91 -4.81
C ARG A 151 4.19 -10.37 -4.39
N LEU A 152 3.06 -10.98 -4.75
CA LEU A 152 2.68 -12.32 -4.35
C LEU A 152 2.78 -13.29 -5.52
N SER A 153 3.24 -14.50 -5.23
CA SER A 153 3.31 -15.58 -6.21
C SER A 153 1.89 -16.07 -6.52
N PRO A 154 1.43 -15.99 -7.77
CA PRO A 154 0.12 -16.49 -8.13
C PRO A 154 0.11 -18.03 -8.15
N ILE A 155 -1.05 -18.60 -7.86
CA ILE A 155 -1.34 -20.00 -8.22
C ILE A 155 -1.92 -19.99 -9.64
N TYR A 156 -1.35 -20.80 -10.53
CA TYR A 156 -1.84 -20.90 -11.90
C TYR A 156 -2.88 -22.02 -12.01
N LEU A 157 -4.13 -21.62 -12.21
CA LEU A 157 -5.24 -22.54 -12.44
C LEU A 157 -5.28 -22.98 -13.91
N ARG A 158 -5.87 -24.15 -14.14
CA ARG A 158 -6.14 -24.71 -15.46
C ARG A 158 -7.62 -25.08 -15.59
N GLN A 159 -8.10 -25.09 -16.82
CA GLN A 159 -9.45 -25.48 -17.16
C GLN A 159 -9.75 -26.94 -16.78
N GLY A 160 -11.02 -27.23 -16.45
CA GLY A 160 -11.54 -28.56 -16.14
C GLY A 160 -11.20 -29.07 -14.74
N LEU A 161 -10.55 -28.26 -13.90
CA LEU A 161 -10.08 -28.68 -12.58
C LEU A 161 -10.73 -27.87 -11.46
N HIS A 162 -10.92 -28.53 -10.32
CA HIS A 162 -11.29 -27.96 -9.03
C HIS A 162 -10.05 -27.90 -8.13
N TYR A 163 -9.74 -26.70 -7.65
CA TYR A 163 -8.60 -26.41 -6.78
C TYR A 163 -9.08 -26.14 -5.36
N ALA A 164 -8.66 -26.95 -4.39
CA ALA A 164 -8.85 -26.68 -2.98
C ALA A 164 -7.60 -26.00 -2.43
N ILE A 165 -7.73 -24.74 -2.02
CA ILE A 165 -6.66 -23.88 -1.55
C ILE A 165 -6.88 -23.58 -0.06
N SER A 166 -5.85 -23.84 0.72
CA SER A 166 -5.80 -23.52 2.14
C SER A 166 -4.89 -22.33 2.39
N ILE A 167 -5.35 -21.39 3.22
CA ILE A 167 -4.60 -20.17 3.55
C ILE A 167 -4.25 -20.07 5.05
N GLU A 168 -3.11 -19.47 5.33
CA GLU A 168 -2.64 -19.13 6.69
C GLU A 168 -2.25 -17.65 6.75
N GLN A 169 -2.74 -16.92 7.75
CA GLN A 169 -2.49 -15.48 7.85
C GLN A 169 -1.16 -15.17 8.55
N LYS A 170 -0.39 -14.26 7.95
CA LYS A 170 0.85 -13.71 8.48
C LYS A 170 0.77 -12.19 8.49
N SER A 171 0.98 -11.56 9.65
CA SER A 171 1.09 -10.11 9.75
C SER A 171 2.51 -9.67 10.06
N PHE A 172 2.91 -8.53 9.51
CA PHE A 172 4.20 -7.90 9.76
C PHE A 172 3.98 -6.50 10.32
N GLU A 173 4.51 -6.25 11.51
CA GLU A 173 4.51 -4.95 12.16
C GLU A 173 5.94 -4.39 12.11
N ARG A 174 6.18 -3.45 11.21
CA ARG A 174 7.48 -2.80 10.99
C ARG A 174 7.50 -1.43 11.61
N LEU A 175 8.71 -1.00 11.99
CA LEU A 175 8.92 0.31 12.59
C LEU A 175 9.21 1.39 11.53
N PRO A 176 8.67 2.61 11.69
CA PRO A 176 8.93 3.73 10.79
C PRO A 176 10.36 4.26 10.93
N PRO A 177 10.82 5.15 10.02
CA PRO A 177 12.08 5.87 10.21
C PRO A 177 12.15 6.49 11.63
N PRO A 178 13.31 6.47 12.32
CA PRO A 178 14.68 6.36 11.77
C PRO A 178 15.27 4.94 11.73
N VAL A 179 14.52 3.89 12.06
CA VAL A 179 15.08 2.53 12.05
C VAL A 179 15.25 1.97 10.63
N ALA A 180 16.04 0.89 10.50
CA ALA A 180 16.43 0.31 9.21
C ALA A 180 15.26 -0.09 8.30
N SER A 181 14.13 -0.54 8.88
CA SER A 181 12.93 -0.93 8.13
C SER A 181 12.36 0.23 7.30
N ARG A 182 12.50 1.49 7.76
CA ARG A 182 12.02 2.72 7.10
C ARG A 182 10.63 2.53 6.47
N CYS A 183 9.71 1.94 7.23
CA CYS A 183 8.42 1.58 6.68
C CYS A 183 7.56 2.81 6.37
N MET A 184 6.58 2.65 5.48
CA MET A 184 5.58 3.66 5.17
C MET A 184 4.19 3.17 5.53
N ASP A 185 3.39 4.05 6.13
CA ASP A 185 1.99 3.77 6.44
C ASP A 185 1.12 4.18 5.25
N TYR A 186 0.89 3.23 4.34
CA TYR A 186 0.05 3.47 3.15
C TYR A 186 -1.43 3.65 3.48
N ILE A 187 -1.92 3.08 4.59
CA ILE A 187 -3.32 3.21 5.01
C ILE A 187 -3.58 4.66 5.42
N SER A 188 -2.65 5.27 6.16
CA SER A 188 -2.74 6.69 6.56
C SER A 188 -2.76 7.67 5.38
N MET A 189 -2.27 7.26 4.20
CA MET A 189 -2.30 8.09 2.98
C MET A 189 -3.70 8.18 2.36
N GLY A 190 -4.65 7.36 2.81
CA GLY A 190 -6.03 7.36 2.37
C GLY A 190 -6.32 6.39 1.22
N TYR A 191 -7.60 6.27 0.91
CA TYR A 191 -8.10 5.41 -0.16
C TYR A 191 -7.90 6.08 -1.52
N PHE A 192 -7.35 5.34 -2.49
CA PHE A 192 -7.09 5.86 -3.84
C PHE A 192 -8.09 5.28 -4.84
N SER A 193 -9.05 6.11 -5.25
CA SER A 193 -10.12 5.70 -6.15
C SER A 193 -9.60 5.24 -7.52
N GLN A 194 -8.53 5.85 -8.03
CA GLN A 194 -7.92 5.48 -9.31
C GLN A 194 -7.18 4.13 -9.30
N PHE A 195 -6.91 3.59 -8.11
CA PHE A 195 -6.29 2.28 -7.94
C PHE A 195 -7.25 1.27 -7.29
N HIS A 196 -8.49 1.67 -7.02
CA HIS A 196 -9.53 0.86 -6.38
C HIS A 196 -9.12 0.27 -5.02
N GLY A 197 -8.43 1.04 -4.15
CA GLY A 197 -8.01 0.55 -2.84
C GLY A 197 -7.01 1.45 -2.10
N PHE A 198 -6.49 0.95 -0.98
CA PHE A 198 -5.29 1.48 -0.34
C PHE A 198 -4.04 1.06 -1.11
N LYS A 199 -3.08 1.98 -1.20
CA LYS A 199 -1.82 1.68 -1.86
C LYS A 199 -1.03 0.63 -1.08
N ASN A 200 -0.21 -0.10 -1.80
CA ASN A 200 0.86 -0.90 -1.24
C ASN A 200 2.20 -0.43 -1.82
N TYR A 201 3.25 -1.16 -1.47
CA TYR A 201 4.59 -0.89 -1.95
C TYR A 201 4.72 -0.95 -3.50
N GLU A 202 4.09 -1.92 -4.17
CA GLU A 202 4.18 -2.04 -5.63
C GLU A 202 3.47 -0.87 -6.34
N ILE A 203 2.29 -0.46 -5.86
CA ILE A 203 1.60 0.71 -6.40
C ILE A 203 2.39 1.99 -6.17
N CYS A 204 3.03 2.16 -5.02
CA CYS A 204 3.91 3.31 -4.77
C CYS A 204 5.05 3.36 -5.79
N VAL A 205 5.72 2.23 -6.02
CA VAL A 205 6.83 2.14 -6.98
C VAL A 205 6.31 2.43 -8.39
N GLN A 206 5.20 1.81 -8.79
CA GLN A 206 4.60 1.99 -10.11
C GLN A 206 4.17 3.45 -10.35
N GLU A 207 3.49 4.07 -9.39
CA GLU A 207 3.09 5.48 -9.47
C GLU A 207 4.30 6.40 -9.60
N CYS A 208 5.35 6.17 -8.81
CA CYS A 208 6.59 6.92 -8.91
C CYS A 208 7.24 6.77 -10.29
N VAL A 209 7.29 5.54 -10.83
CA VAL A 209 7.87 5.27 -12.14
C VAL A 209 7.03 5.94 -13.23
N MET A 210 5.70 5.85 -13.19
CA MET A 210 4.81 6.53 -14.14
C MET A 210 4.98 8.06 -14.08
N ALA A 211 5.10 8.64 -12.89
CA ALA A 211 5.33 10.07 -12.73
C ALA A 211 6.69 10.52 -13.30
N ARG A 212 7.73 9.68 -13.18
CA ARG A 212 9.03 9.90 -13.82
C ARG A 212 8.97 9.72 -15.33
N GLU A 213 8.21 8.75 -15.79
CA GLU A 213 8.00 8.49 -17.22
C GLU A 213 7.33 9.69 -17.89
N LEU A 214 6.27 10.21 -17.28
CA LEU A 214 5.58 11.40 -17.75
C LEU A 214 6.53 12.61 -17.86
N LYS A 215 7.43 12.79 -16.88
CA LYS A 215 8.43 13.88 -16.91
C LYS A 215 9.51 13.68 -17.98
N THR A 216 9.90 12.45 -18.25
CA THR A 216 11.02 12.13 -19.16
C THR A 216 10.55 12.05 -20.62
N CYS A 217 9.44 11.36 -20.85
CA CYS A 217 8.92 11.06 -22.19
C CYS A 217 7.75 11.95 -22.60
N GLY A 218 7.14 12.69 -21.68
CA GLY A 218 5.92 13.46 -21.93
C GLY A 218 4.64 12.62 -22.02
N CYS A 219 4.74 11.31 -21.78
CA CYS A 219 3.63 10.36 -21.82
C CYS A 219 3.93 9.15 -20.90
N VAL A 220 2.91 8.35 -20.60
CA VAL A 220 3.00 7.11 -19.81
C VAL A 220 2.67 5.91 -20.70
N ARG A 221 3.50 4.87 -20.68
CA ARG A 221 3.27 3.67 -21.50
C ARG A 221 2.02 2.89 -21.06
N PRO A 222 1.34 2.21 -22.00
CA PRO A 222 0.17 1.37 -21.74
C PRO A 222 0.46 0.11 -20.92
N ASP A 223 1.73 -0.18 -20.65
CA ASP A 223 2.20 -1.44 -20.05
C ASP A 223 1.88 -1.56 -18.55
N TYR A 224 1.51 -0.44 -17.91
CA TYR A 224 1.20 -0.36 -16.49
C TYR A 224 -0.28 -0.67 -16.22
N GLU A 225 -0.53 -1.48 -15.19
CA GLU A 225 -1.84 -1.97 -14.75
C GLU A 225 -2.89 -0.88 -14.56
N PHE A 226 -2.47 0.31 -14.13
CA PHE A 226 -3.35 1.43 -13.78
C PHE A 226 -3.13 2.70 -14.60
N ALA A 227 -2.32 2.66 -15.66
CA ALA A 227 -2.01 3.89 -16.38
C ALA A 227 -3.24 4.53 -17.03
N GLU A 228 -4.23 3.73 -17.43
CA GLU A 228 -5.50 4.25 -17.97
C GLU A 228 -6.30 5.06 -16.95
N TYR A 229 -6.30 4.66 -15.67
CA TYR A 229 -7.03 5.36 -14.62
C TYR A 229 -6.25 6.55 -14.07
N ALA A 230 -4.92 6.43 -13.98
CA ALA A 230 -4.07 7.46 -13.41
C ALA A 230 -3.74 8.59 -14.41
N TYR A 231 -3.63 8.27 -15.71
CA TYR A 231 -3.15 9.20 -16.74
C TYR A 231 -3.89 9.06 -18.09
N PRO A 232 -5.25 9.10 -18.13
CA PRO A 232 -6.02 8.80 -19.35
C PRO A 232 -5.61 9.64 -20.57
N ASP A 233 -5.37 10.94 -20.40
CA ASP A 233 -5.05 11.87 -21.50
C ASP A 233 -3.55 11.95 -21.85
N ARG A 234 -2.69 11.20 -21.14
CA ARG A 234 -1.23 11.31 -21.23
C ARG A 234 -0.57 9.99 -21.58
N MET A 235 -1.26 9.14 -22.32
CA MET A 235 -0.76 7.83 -22.71
C MET A 235 0.15 7.89 -23.93
N CYS A 236 1.21 7.08 -23.93
CA CYS A 236 2.15 7.01 -25.05
C CYS A 236 1.51 6.27 -26.24
N ASN A 237 1.65 6.86 -27.43
CA ASN A 237 1.26 6.16 -28.66
C ASN A 237 2.29 5.08 -29.07
N LYS A 238 1.95 4.30 -30.10
CA LYS A 238 2.80 3.23 -30.63
C LYS A 238 4.22 3.68 -31.03
N ARG A 239 4.40 4.91 -31.49
CA ARG A 239 5.71 5.45 -31.89
C ARG A 239 6.55 5.88 -30.69
N GLN A 240 5.94 6.33 -29.61
CA GLN A 240 6.62 6.81 -28.40
C GLN A 240 7.03 5.68 -27.45
N ARG A 241 6.26 4.58 -27.39
CA ARG A 241 6.47 3.47 -26.43
C ARG A 241 7.89 2.91 -26.45
N GLY A 242 8.40 2.57 -27.64
CA GLY A 242 9.74 1.96 -27.80
C GLY A 242 10.88 2.88 -27.34
N PRO A 243 11.01 4.09 -27.91
CA PRO A 243 12.01 5.06 -27.49
C PRO A 243 11.93 5.41 -25.99
N CYS A 244 10.72 5.58 -25.46
CA CYS A 244 10.54 5.88 -24.04
C CYS A 244 10.99 4.72 -23.14
N SER A 245 10.65 3.48 -23.50
CA SER A 245 11.11 2.30 -22.75
C SER A 245 12.64 2.24 -22.65
N ILE A 246 13.35 2.52 -23.74
CA ILE A 246 14.81 2.56 -23.76
C ILE A 246 15.34 3.69 -22.86
N GLN A 247 14.73 4.87 -22.89
CA GLN A 247 15.14 5.98 -22.03
C GLN A 247 14.92 5.66 -20.54
N MET A 248 13.79 5.07 -20.19
CA MET A 248 13.45 4.70 -18.81
C MET A 248 14.41 3.66 -18.22
N VAL A 249 14.88 2.71 -19.05
CA VAL A 249 15.95 1.77 -18.65
C VAL A 249 17.28 2.48 -18.47
N LYS A 250 17.66 3.40 -19.37
CA LYS A 250 18.93 4.15 -19.28
C LYS A 250 19.05 4.99 -18.02
N ILE A 251 17.96 5.57 -17.53
CA ILE A 251 17.97 6.42 -16.32
C ILE A 251 17.75 5.64 -15.02
N ASP A 252 17.61 4.31 -15.08
CA ASP A 252 17.15 3.47 -13.98
C ASP A 252 15.96 4.10 -13.26
N ALA A 253 14.82 4.24 -13.95
CA ALA A 253 13.66 4.90 -13.36
C ALA A 253 13.13 4.18 -12.10
N VAL A 254 13.39 2.89 -11.97
CA VAL A 254 12.87 2.02 -10.91
C VAL A 254 13.70 2.14 -9.62
N GLY A 255 15.03 2.16 -9.70
CA GLY A 255 15.92 2.16 -8.52
C GLY A 255 15.59 3.27 -7.52
N PRO A 256 15.53 4.54 -7.94
CA PRO A 256 15.18 5.64 -7.04
C PRO A 256 13.77 5.53 -6.47
N CYS A 257 12.79 5.03 -7.24
CA CYS A 257 11.43 4.81 -6.75
C CYS A 257 11.37 3.73 -5.67
N LYS A 258 12.15 2.65 -5.82
CA LYS A 258 12.31 1.62 -4.77
C LYS A 258 12.95 2.18 -3.50
N SER A 259 13.83 3.19 -3.62
CA SER A 259 14.44 3.84 -2.45
C SER A 259 13.52 4.86 -1.77
N GLN A 260 12.60 5.45 -2.53
CA GLN A 260 11.62 6.41 -2.04
C GLN A 260 10.43 5.71 -1.35
N CYS A 261 9.98 4.58 -1.91
CA CYS A 261 8.93 3.77 -1.32
C CYS A 261 9.50 2.82 -0.26
N GLY A 262 9.04 2.95 0.99
CA GLY A 262 9.36 2.01 2.07
C GLY A 262 8.42 0.81 2.08
N GLN A 263 8.82 -0.30 2.70
CA GLN A 263 7.90 -1.42 2.94
C GLN A 263 6.72 -0.97 3.81
N PRO A 264 5.53 -1.57 3.68
CA PRO A 264 4.39 -1.25 4.55
C PRO A 264 4.72 -1.41 6.04
N CYS A 265 4.30 -0.46 6.86
CA CYS A 265 4.44 -0.55 8.32
C CYS A 265 3.60 -1.68 8.90
N HIS A 266 2.35 -1.77 8.45
CA HIS A 266 1.47 -2.89 8.72
C HIS A 266 1.21 -3.62 7.40
N GLU A 267 1.54 -4.90 7.34
CA GLU A 267 1.33 -5.74 6.16
C GLU A 267 0.65 -7.04 6.55
N LEU A 268 -0.45 -7.37 5.88
CA LEU A 268 -1.11 -8.64 6.00
C LEU A 268 -0.85 -9.48 4.75
N THR A 269 -0.34 -10.68 4.93
CA THR A 269 -0.07 -11.62 3.84
C THR A 269 -0.70 -12.97 4.16
N TYR A 270 -1.00 -13.73 3.12
CA TYR A 270 -1.56 -15.08 3.24
C TYR A 270 -0.57 -16.08 2.63
N ASP A 271 -0.17 -17.05 3.44
CA ASP A 271 0.57 -18.21 2.95
C ASP A 271 -0.42 -19.18 2.31
N VAL A 272 -0.27 -19.41 1.02
CA VAL A 272 -1.26 -20.12 0.20
C VAL A 272 -0.74 -21.51 -0.15
N LYS A 273 -1.48 -22.54 0.27
CA LYS A 273 -1.13 -23.95 0.06
C LYS A 273 -2.21 -24.64 -0.76
N LEU A 274 -1.83 -25.30 -1.84
CA LEU A 274 -2.74 -26.16 -2.60
C LEU A 274 -2.91 -27.49 -1.83
N VAL A 275 -4.12 -27.77 -1.34
CA VAL A 275 -4.41 -28.96 -0.53
C VAL A 275 -5.14 -30.05 -1.31
N GLY A 276 -5.80 -29.69 -2.41
CA GLY A 276 -6.49 -30.65 -3.27
C GLY A 276 -6.56 -30.18 -4.71
N LEU A 277 -6.52 -31.14 -5.63
CA LEU A 277 -6.66 -30.93 -7.06
C LEU A 277 -7.43 -32.11 -7.66
N HIS A 278 -8.63 -31.84 -8.15
CA HIS A 278 -9.51 -32.86 -8.71
C HIS A 278 -10.12 -32.35 -10.02
N GLU A 279 -10.72 -33.24 -10.80
CA GLU A 279 -11.56 -32.82 -11.93
C GLU A 279 -12.78 -32.08 -11.41
N ASP A 280 -13.24 -31.06 -12.15
CA ASP A 280 -14.46 -30.35 -11.76
C ASP A 280 -15.68 -31.27 -11.97
N GLU A 281 -16.26 -31.76 -10.88
CA GLU A 281 -17.42 -32.66 -10.90
C GLU A 281 -18.66 -32.03 -11.52
N THR A 282 -18.72 -30.70 -11.54
CA THR A 282 -19.89 -29.98 -12.04
C THR A 282 -19.89 -29.93 -13.57
N LYS A 283 -20.85 -30.65 -14.19
CA LYS A 283 -20.98 -30.74 -15.65
C LYS A 283 -20.91 -29.37 -16.32
N THR A 284 -19.88 -29.17 -17.13
CA THR A 284 -19.73 -27.99 -17.97
C THR A 284 -20.48 -28.24 -19.29
N PRO A 285 -21.35 -27.34 -19.75
CA PRO A 285 -22.04 -27.51 -21.04
C PRO A 285 -21.06 -27.61 -22.21
N GLU A 286 -21.46 -28.26 -23.29
CA GLU A 286 -20.66 -28.29 -24.52
C GLU A 286 -20.43 -26.86 -25.05
N GLY A 287 -19.21 -26.56 -25.50
CA GLY A 287 -18.81 -25.22 -25.95
C GLY A 287 -18.39 -24.27 -24.82
N TYR A 288 -18.54 -24.66 -23.56
CA TYR A 288 -18.07 -23.90 -22.41
C TYR A 288 -16.79 -24.48 -21.85
N SER A 289 -16.02 -23.63 -21.18
CA SER A 289 -14.88 -24.04 -20.35
C SER A 289 -15.05 -23.45 -18.96
N SER A 290 -14.57 -24.18 -17.96
CA SER A 290 -14.68 -23.75 -16.57
C SER A 290 -13.46 -24.17 -15.75
N PHE A 291 -13.28 -23.51 -14.61
CA PHE A 291 -12.45 -23.99 -13.51
C PHE A 291 -13.12 -23.57 -12.21
N SER A 292 -12.85 -24.32 -11.15
CA SER A 292 -13.43 -24.07 -9.84
C SER A 292 -12.33 -23.98 -8.78
N VAL A 293 -12.54 -23.13 -7.79
CA VAL A 293 -11.61 -22.88 -6.69
C VAL A 293 -12.40 -22.78 -5.40
N THR A 294 -11.95 -23.52 -4.38
CA THR A 294 -12.41 -23.36 -3.01
C THR A 294 -11.25 -22.82 -2.19
N ILE A 295 -11.42 -21.66 -1.55
CA ILE A 295 -10.42 -21.05 -0.67
C ILE A 295 -10.95 -21.05 0.76
N SER A 296 -10.20 -21.65 1.68
CA SER A 296 -10.56 -21.69 3.11
C SER A 296 -9.33 -21.53 4.00
N PHE A 297 -9.54 -21.08 5.24
CA PHE A 297 -8.46 -21.03 6.23
C PHE A 297 -8.06 -22.45 6.64
N GLY A 298 -6.77 -22.78 6.53
CA GLY A 298 -6.24 -24.06 7.02
C GLY A 298 -6.15 -24.14 8.52
N SER A 299 -6.12 -22.98 9.18
CA SER A 299 -5.89 -22.85 10.60
C SER A 299 -6.52 -21.55 11.11
N ASP A 300 -6.90 -21.56 12.38
CA ASP A 300 -7.35 -20.42 13.16
C ASP A 300 -6.18 -19.68 13.86
N LEU A 301 -4.94 -19.95 13.43
CA LEU A 301 -3.72 -19.32 13.92
C LEU A 301 -3.32 -18.15 13.02
N GLN A 302 -2.84 -17.09 13.66
CA GLN A 302 -2.16 -15.98 13.01
C GLN A 302 -0.72 -15.94 13.48
N THR A 303 0.22 -15.85 12.53
CA THR A 303 1.63 -15.59 12.86
C THR A 303 1.89 -14.09 12.75
N ILE A 304 2.39 -13.47 13.84
CA ILE A 304 2.70 -12.04 13.88
C ILE A 304 4.21 -11.87 13.96
N TYR A 305 4.78 -11.14 13.00
CA TYR A 305 6.18 -10.76 12.96
C TYR A 305 6.33 -9.31 13.40
N GLU A 306 6.66 -9.10 14.67
CA GLU A 306 6.81 -7.77 15.26
C GLU A 306 8.29 -7.34 15.27
N TYR A 307 8.57 -6.20 14.65
CA TYR A 307 9.88 -5.57 14.71
C TYR A 307 9.95 -4.69 15.95
N SER A 308 10.85 -5.03 16.88
CA SER A 308 11.09 -4.25 18.08
C SER A 308 12.47 -3.60 18.04
N HIS A 309 12.64 -2.53 18.83
CA HIS A 309 13.95 -1.92 19.03
C HIS A 309 14.86 -2.90 19.77
N THR A 310 16.07 -3.12 19.25
CA THR A 310 17.06 -4.01 19.89
C THR A 310 17.62 -3.43 21.19
N ILE A 311 17.62 -2.10 21.32
CA ILE A 311 18.11 -1.37 22.49
C ILE A 311 17.07 -0.30 22.82
N THR A 312 16.60 -0.31 24.06
CA THR A 312 15.73 0.75 24.60
C THR A 312 16.53 1.99 24.95
N ALA A 313 15.88 3.16 25.00
CA ALA A 313 16.55 4.40 25.39
C ALA A 313 17.19 4.29 26.79
N ILE A 314 16.54 3.57 27.72
CA ILE A 314 17.02 3.36 29.09
C ILE A 314 18.30 2.52 29.09
N GLU A 315 18.35 1.45 28.31
CA GLU A 315 19.56 0.63 28.16
C GLU A 315 20.68 1.43 27.49
N ALA A 316 20.38 2.23 26.46
CA ALA A 316 21.37 3.09 25.83
C ALA A 316 22.00 4.08 26.83
N PHE A 317 21.18 4.76 27.65
CA PHE A 317 21.66 5.63 28.72
C PHE A 317 22.40 4.85 29.81
N GLY A 318 21.95 3.64 30.12
CA GLY A 318 22.63 2.73 31.05
C GLY A 318 24.03 2.35 30.57
N TYR A 319 24.18 1.97 29.30
CA TYR A 319 25.48 1.65 28.70
C TYR A 319 26.38 2.88 28.66
N ILE A 320 25.88 4.03 28.18
CA ILE A 320 26.67 5.27 28.11
C ILE A 320 27.10 5.71 29.52
N GLY A 321 26.16 5.74 30.48
CA GLY A 321 26.43 6.10 31.86
C GLY A 321 27.40 5.13 32.54
N GLY A 322 27.27 3.83 32.26
CA GLY A 322 28.17 2.79 32.74
C GLY A 322 29.59 2.96 32.20
N TYR A 323 29.75 3.20 30.89
CA TYR A 323 31.05 3.45 30.28
C TYR A 323 31.69 4.74 30.81
N ILE A 324 30.94 5.84 30.87
CA ILE A 324 31.46 7.13 31.39
C ILE A 324 31.86 6.98 32.87
N GLY A 325 31.01 6.34 33.69
CA GLY A 325 31.28 6.10 35.10
C GLY A 325 32.49 5.21 35.32
N MET A 326 32.66 4.15 34.52
CA MET A 326 33.78 3.21 34.66
C MET A 326 35.12 3.82 34.20
N TRP A 327 35.14 4.49 33.05
CA TRP A 327 36.38 5.01 32.46
C TRP A 327 36.84 6.33 33.07
N LEU A 328 35.89 7.22 33.39
CA LEU A 328 36.21 8.58 33.84
C LEU A 328 35.90 8.78 35.32
N GLY A 329 35.13 7.91 35.98
CA GLY A 329 34.65 8.13 37.35
C GLY A 329 33.68 9.31 37.47
N ILE A 330 33.21 9.84 36.33
CA ILE A 330 32.36 11.03 36.27
C ILE A 330 30.91 10.59 36.35
N SER A 331 30.18 11.13 37.33
CA SER A 331 28.72 11.01 37.40
C SER A 331 28.05 12.27 36.85
N LEU A 332 26.77 12.15 36.46
CA LEU A 332 25.94 13.32 36.09
C LEU A 332 25.95 14.41 37.19
N TYR A 333 26.00 13.99 38.45
CA TYR A 333 26.14 14.89 39.59
C TYR A 333 27.48 15.63 39.60
N SER A 334 28.57 14.96 39.22
CA SER A 334 29.89 15.58 39.11
C SER A 334 29.92 16.66 38.02
N ILE A 335 29.27 16.40 36.88
CA ILE A 335 29.12 17.37 35.79
C ILE A 335 28.28 18.58 36.24
N TYR A 336 27.20 18.32 36.97
CA TYR A 336 26.33 19.37 37.51
C TYR A 336 27.09 20.36 38.41
N ILE A 337 27.89 19.85 39.36
CA ILE A 337 28.70 20.70 40.25
C ILE A 337 29.68 21.56 39.46
N VAL A 338 30.39 20.98 38.49
CA VAL A 338 31.38 21.72 37.68
C VAL A 338 30.72 22.82 36.85
N LEU A 339 29.51 22.57 36.32
CA LEU A 339 28.73 23.57 35.61
C LEU A 339 28.28 24.70 36.54
N GLU A 340 27.79 24.36 37.73
CA GLU A 340 27.34 25.34 38.73
C GLU A 340 28.49 26.25 39.17
N GLU A 341 29.65 25.68 39.50
CA GLU A 341 30.83 26.46 39.89
C GLU A 341 31.35 27.37 38.77
N ASN A 342 31.32 26.90 37.52
CA ASN A 342 31.75 27.70 36.36
C ASN A 342 30.75 28.81 36.03
N LEU A 343 29.44 28.56 36.18
CA LEU A 343 28.40 29.58 36.02
C LEU A 343 28.49 30.63 37.13
N LEU A 344 28.71 30.21 38.38
CA LEU A 344 28.92 31.12 39.51
C LEU A 344 30.21 31.95 39.36
N LYS A 345 31.31 31.35 38.87
CA LYS A 345 32.54 32.08 38.55
C LYS A 345 32.33 33.10 37.43
N LYS A 346 31.72 32.71 36.31
CA LYS A 346 31.42 33.64 35.20
C LYS A 346 30.46 34.74 35.62
N GLY A 347 29.46 34.43 36.46
CA GLY A 347 28.55 35.42 37.06
C GLY A 347 29.29 36.42 37.97
N LYS A 348 30.19 35.94 38.83
CA LYS A 348 31.06 36.81 39.65
C LYS A 348 32.00 37.66 38.80
N ASP A 349 32.61 37.12 37.76
CA ASP A 349 33.49 37.87 36.86
C ASP A 349 32.73 38.90 36.01
N PHE A 350 31.48 38.61 35.63
CA PHE A 350 30.59 39.54 34.96
C PHE A 350 30.17 40.70 35.88
N ILE A 351 29.81 40.40 37.13
CA ILE A 351 29.51 41.42 38.16
C ILE A 351 30.76 42.27 38.45
N LYS A 352 31.95 41.67 38.53
CA LYS A 352 33.21 42.38 38.77
C LYS A 352 33.58 43.31 37.59
N LYS A 353 33.33 42.89 36.33
CA LYS A 353 33.53 43.75 35.14
C LYS A 353 32.54 44.91 35.07
N HIS A 354 31.29 44.74 35.53
CA HIS A 354 30.30 45.82 35.53
C HIS A 354 30.35 46.76 36.74
N CYS A 355 30.85 46.31 37.91
CA CYS A 355 31.08 47.19 39.06
C CYS A 355 32.35 48.06 38.95
N VAL A 356 33.38 47.64 38.21
CA VAL A 356 34.65 48.40 38.08
C VAL A 356 34.53 49.62 37.13
N LYS A 357 33.45 49.74 36.34
CA LYS A 357 33.19 50.95 35.51
C LYS A 357 32.40 52.06 36.20
N GLY A 358 32.06 51.91 37.50
CA GLY A 358 31.22 52.87 38.23
C GLY A 358 31.96 53.86 39.14
N SER A 359 33.30 53.87 39.22
CA SER A 359 34.02 54.69 40.20
C SER A 359 35.30 55.33 39.64
N SER A 360 35.16 56.37 38.81
CA SER A 360 36.17 57.43 38.70
C SER A 360 35.62 58.74 38.11
N GLY A 361 35.75 59.84 38.88
CA GLY A 361 35.55 61.23 38.45
C GLY A 361 34.23 61.84 38.92
N ASN A 362 34.15 62.95 39.67
CA ASN A 362 35.13 64.01 39.90
C ASN A 362 34.76 64.81 41.17
N ARG A 363 35.77 65.30 41.90
CA ARG A 363 35.61 66.21 43.05
C ARG A 363 36.40 67.49 42.73
N SER A 364 35.73 68.62 42.54
CA SER A 364 36.35 69.95 42.61
C SER A 364 35.40 70.92 43.30
N LYS A 365 35.90 71.52 44.39
CA LYS A 365 35.27 72.53 45.26
C LYS A 365 35.21 73.90 44.56
N ILE A 366 34.26 74.76 44.97
CA ILE A 366 34.44 76.15 45.45
C ILE A 366 33.06 76.70 45.95
N THR A 367 33.05 77.30 47.14
CA THR A 367 32.00 78.06 47.87
C THR A 367 31.94 79.56 47.45
N PRO A 368 31.05 80.47 47.94
CA PRO A 368 29.76 80.38 48.67
C PRO A 368 28.60 81.30 48.11
N SER A 369 27.39 81.12 48.69
CA SER A 369 26.08 81.87 48.73
C SER A 369 26.10 83.41 48.49
N PRO A 370 24.96 84.16 48.26
CA PRO A 370 23.56 83.84 48.64
C PRO A 370 22.40 84.36 47.75
N GLY A 371 21.15 83.96 48.07
CA GLY A 371 20.00 84.87 47.95
C GLY A 371 18.68 84.30 47.41
N ASN A 372 17.65 84.44 48.26
CA ASN A 372 16.21 84.50 47.99
C ASN A 372 15.47 83.16 47.74
N VAL A 373 14.74 82.62 48.73
CA VAL A 373 13.41 83.07 49.25
C VAL A 373 12.33 82.93 48.17
N THR A 374 11.53 81.85 48.22
CA THR A 374 10.07 81.89 48.44
C THR A 374 9.40 80.51 48.27
N SER A 375 8.70 80.11 49.33
CA SER A 375 7.31 79.60 49.32
C SER A 375 7.01 78.23 48.70
N MET A 376 6.65 77.24 49.53
CA MET A 376 5.24 76.80 49.75
C MET A 376 4.58 76.20 48.50
N ASN A 377 4.42 74.87 48.47
CA ASN A 377 3.16 74.21 48.81
C ASN A 377 3.14 72.72 48.41
N ARG A 378 3.05 71.87 49.44
CA ARG A 378 1.98 70.90 49.71
C ARG A 378 0.96 70.64 48.57
N ALA A 379 0.85 69.37 48.15
CA ALA A 379 -0.38 68.57 48.04
C ALA A 379 -0.05 67.25 47.32
N SER A 380 -0.25 66.08 47.94
CA SER A 380 -1.47 65.25 47.81
C SER A 380 -1.62 64.73 46.37
N ARG A 381 -1.56 63.44 46.06
CA ARG A 381 -2.14 62.24 46.71
C ARG A 381 -1.28 61.02 46.39
#